data_AF-A0A409YFH2-F1
#
_entry.id   AF-A0A409YFH2-F1
#
_cell.length_a   1.000
_cell.length_b   1.000
_cell.length_c   1.000
_cell.angle_alpha   90.00
_cell.angle_beta   90.00
_cell.angle_gamma   90.00
#
_symmetry.space_group_name_H-M   'P 1'
#
loop_
_entity.id
_entity.type
_entity.pdbx_description
1 polymer ?
#
loop_
_entity_poly.entity_id
_entity_poly.type
_entity_poly.pdbx_seq_one_letter_code
_entity_poly.pdbx_strand_id
1 'polypeptide(L)'
;MTLPSSFLLLQMEATTAAAAAAQFQVFVKGLHRLQLVRTFDLIACTMFVYDWALTLDLEIAMVWKSNWNLMKVLFLIQRYLPFIDTVFLVLLLKFGLGMDNAICKRVYAASGYLMASGTAISELILTLRVWAVWHRDKRLTILLPMVVVGIWVPIMYYMYIFLNSLQFATLPKALLDLHDTQCFIVKADSRFYLVWLLLMIMDAVILFLMMIPGYKAYRAGGDSALYQTVYRDGAIYYLYLFALSTINIVLIRVLPHGYENLLTPIERGVHSMLTSRVLLHIRAHSRGEDQDLASRHWADGVTDLPHPRHDSESRGGFGTTSYKSIVIQRTQVTSERVI
;
A
#
# COMPACT_ATOMS: atom_id res chain seq x y z
N MET A 1 7.62 -11.19 71.98
CA MET A 1 8.18 -11.69 70.71
C MET A 1 8.34 -10.50 69.76
N THR A 2 9.47 -9.81 69.85
CA THR A 2 9.83 -8.72 68.94
C THR A 2 10.86 -9.26 67.96
N LEU A 3 10.54 -9.28 66.66
CA LEU A 3 11.51 -9.65 65.62
C LEU A 3 12.73 -8.73 65.72
N PRO A 4 13.97 -9.24 65.62
CA PRO A 4 15.16 -8.43 65.76
C PRO A 4 15.25 -7.45 64.59
N SER A 5 15.53 -6.18 64.90
CA SER A 5 15.62 -5.06 63.96
C SER A 5 16.55 -5.31 62.76
N SER A 6 17.56 -6.17 62.92
CA SER A 6 18.47 -6.62 61.86
C SER A 6 17.78 -7.47 60.77
N PHE A 7 16.75 -8.24 61.11
CA PHE A 7 15.99 -9.05 60.15
C PHE A 7 15.10 -8.18 59.25
N LEU A 8 14.54 -7.11 59.81
CA LEU A 8 13.73 -6.13 59.06
C LEU A 8 14.59 -5.34 58.05
N LEU A 9 15.82 -4.96 58.42
CA LEU A 9 16.74 -4.26 57.51
C LEU A 9 17.17 -5.12 56.33
N LEU A 10 17.54 -6.38 56.57
CA LEU A 10 17.89 -7.33 55.51
C LEU A 10 16.72 -7.58 54.55
N GLN A 11 15.49 -7.64 55.08
CA GLN A 11 14.30 -7.82 54.25
C GLN A 11 13.98 -6.56 53.44
N MET A 12 14.19 -5.36 53.99
CA MET A 12 14.09 -4.10 53.25
C MET A 12 15.13 -4.02 52.13
N GLU A 13 16.41 -4.34 52.39
CA GLU A 13 17.47 -4.36 51.37
C GLU A 13 17.23 -5.41 50.27
N ALA A 14 16.74 -6.60 50.63
CA ALA A 14 16.37 -7.61 49.64
C ALA A 14 15.18 -7.15 48.77
N THR A 15 14.19 -6.47 49.35
CA THR A 15 13.06 -5.93 48.59
C THR A 15 13.46 -4.77 47.67
N THR A 16 14.38 -3.90 48.09
CA THR A 16 14.89 -2.82 47.24
C THR A 16 15.77 -3.34 46.10
N ALA A 17 16.61 -4.35 46.36
CA ALA A 17 17.40 -5.01 45.33
C ALA A 17 16.51 -5.75 44.30
N ALA A 18 15.47 -6.45 44.77
CA ALA A 18 14.50 -7.11 43.89
C ALA A 18 13.70 -6.09 43.04
N ALA A 19 13.29 -4.96 43.64
CA ALA A 19 12.63 -3.88 42.92
C ALA A 19 13.55 -3.25 41.86
N ALA A 20 14.84 -3.02 42.19
CA ALA A 20 15.82 -2.50 41.26
C ALA A 20 16.08 -3.48 40.09
N ALA A 21 16.20 -4.78 40.38
CA ALA A 21 16.36 -5.81 39.34
C ALA A 21 15.14 -5.90 38.43
N ALA A 22 13.93 -5.83 38.99
CA ALA A 22 12.69 -5.81 38.21
C ALA A 22 12.60 -4.56 37.31
N GLN A 23 12.97 -3.40 37.84
CA GLN A 23 13.00 -2.14 37.09
C GLN A 23 14.06 -2.17 35.97
N PHE A 24 15.22 -2.76 36.22
CA PHE A 24 16.26 -2.98 35.21
C PHE A 24 15.78 -3.90 34.08
N GLN A 25 15.09 -5.00 34.42
CA GLN A 25 14.52 -5.91 33.42
C GLN A 25 13.46 -5.24 32.53
N VAL A 26 12.60 -4.39 33.12
CA VAL A 26 11.63 -3.60 32.35
C VAL A 26 12.34 -2.63 31.41
N PHE A 27 13.41 -1.97 31.88
CA PHE A 27 14.20 -1.06 31.07
C PHE A 27 14.88 -1.76 29.89
N VAL A 28 15.52 -2.91 30.11
CA VAL A 28 16.16 -3.70 29.04
C VAL A 28 15.15 -4.15 27.99
N LYS A 29 13.96 -4.62 28.41
CA LYS A 29 12.87 -4.98 27.47
C LYS A 29 12.41 -3.77 26.64
N GLY A 30 12.33 -2.59 27.26
CA GLY A 30 12.01 -1.34 26.57
C GLY A 30 13.04 -0.95 25.51
N LEU A 31 14.33 -1.08 25.82
CA LEU A 31 15.42 -0.82 24.87
C LEU A 31 15.40 -1.80 23.69
N HIS A 32 15.21 -3.10 23.96
CA HIS A 32 15.14 -4.10 22.89
C HIS A 32 13.95 -3.81 21.96
N ARG A 33 12.79 -3.46 22.52
CA ARG A 33 11.62 -3.03 21.73
C ARG A 33 11.94 -1.84 20.84
N LEU A 34 12.61 -0.81 21.38
CA LEU A 34 12.99 0.38 20.62
C LEU A 34 13.94 0.06 19.47
N GLN A 35 14.96 -0.75 19.75
CA GLN A 35 15.90 -1.21 18.72
C GLN A 35 15.19 -1.97 17.62
N LEU A 36 14.27 -2.88 17.98
CA LEU A 36 13.51 -3.68 17.03
C LEU A 36 12.65 -2.79 16.14
N VAL A 37 11.80 -1.91 16.71
CA VAL A 37 10.96 -0.99 15.92
C VAL A 37 11.81 -0.10 15.02
N ARG A 38 12.89 0.48 15.54
CA ARG A 38 13.79 1.32 14.74
C ARG A 38 14.40 0.56 13.55
N THR A 39 14.83 -0.68 13.77
CA THR A 39 15.41 -1.50 12.69
C THR A 39 14.38 -1.81 11.61
N PHE A 40 13.14 -2.15 11.98
CA PHE A 40 12.07 -2.39 11.02
C PHE A 40 11.71 -1.12 10.23
N ASP A 41 11.67 0.04 10.89
CA ASP A 41 11.44 1.32 10.22
C ASP A 41 12.56 1.65 9.21
N LEU A 42 13.82 1.35 9.55
CA LEU A 42 14.96 1.49 8.63
C LEU A 42 14.87 0.50 7.46
N ILE A 43 14.46 -0.74 7.71
CA ILE A 43 14.20 -1.73 6.65
C ILE A 43 13.12 -1.22 5.70
N ALA A 44 12.02 -0.67 6.23
CA ALA A 44 10.96 -0.10 5.40
C ALA A 44 11.47 1.04 4.51
N CYS A 45 12.23 1.99 5.08
CA CYS A 45 12.80 3.11 4.36
C CYS A 45 13.75 2.66 3.25
N THR A 46 14.69 1.76 3.59
CA THR A 46 15.69 1.26 2.64
C THR A 46 15.05 0.45 1.52
N MET A 47 14.10 -0.43 1.84
CA MET A 47 13.35 -1.22 0.85
C MET A 47 12.57 -0.31 -0.11
N PHE A 48 11.88 0.71 0.40
CA PHE A 48 11.14 1.66 -0.43
C PHE A 48 12.06 2.47 -1.35
N VAL A 49 13.15 3.04 -0.82
CA VAL A 49 14.10 3.83 -1.61
C VAL A 49 14.77 2.97 -2.68
N TYR A 50 15.11 1.73 -2.34
CA TYR A 50 15.69 0.77 -3.28
C TYR A 50 14.71 0.43 -4.41
N ASP A 51 13.45 0.12 -4.10
CA ASP A 51 12.42 -0.12 -5.10
C ASP A 51 12.20 1.08 -6.03
N TRP A 52 12.15 2.28 -5.44
CA TRP A 52 12.00 3.52 -6.17
C TRP A 52 13.14 3.71 -7.17
N ALA A 53 14.39 3.51 -6.74
CA ALA A 53 15.57 3.62 -7.60
C ALA A 53 15.53 2.61 -8.76
N LEU A 54 15.15 1.36 -8.50
CA LEU A 54 15.07 0.31 -9.52
C LEU A 54 14.02 0.57 -10.61
N THR A 55 12.97 1.32 -10.28
CA THR A 55 11.85 1.56 -11.19
C THR A 55 11.81 2.99 -11.74
N LEU A 56 12.81 3.81 -11.41
CA LEU A 56 12.91 5.20 -11.84
C LEU A 56 13.07 5.35 -13.35
N ASP A 57 13.87 4.49 -14.00
CA ASP A 57 14.07 4.54 -15.46
C ASP A 57 12.75 4.30 -16.21
N LEU A 58 12.00 3.30 -15.77
CA LEU A 58 10.67 2.96 -16.27
C LEU A 58 9.68 4.12 -16.02
N GLU A 59 9.75 4.74 -14.85
CA GLU A 59 8.92 5.89 -14.48
C GLU A 59 9.19 7.10 -15.40
N ILE A 60 10.46 7.47 -15.61
CA ILE A 60 10.86 8.56 -16.50
C ILE A 60 10.42 8.27 -17.94
N ALA A 61 10.61 7.04 -18.41
CA ALA A 61 10.26 6.66 -19.77
C ALA A 61 8.74 6.68 -20.04
N MET A 62 7.91 6.32 -19.05
CA MET A 62 6.48 6.03 -19.25
C MET A 62 5.50 7.00 -18.57
N VAL A 63 5.91 7.70 -17.51
CA VAL A 63 5.03 8.59 -16.73
C VAL A 63 5.34 10.04 -17.03
N TRP A 64 6.61 10.42 -17.02
CA TRP A 64 7.02 11.82 -17.16
C TRP A 64 6.74 12.39 -18.55
N LYS A 65 6.99 11.61 -19.61
CA LYS A 65 6.73 11.98 -21.01
C LYS A 65 5.24 12.01 -21.38
N SER A 66 4.37 11.54 -20.50
CA SER A 66 2.94 11.49 -20.76
C SER A 66 2.23 12.80 -20.39
N ASN A 67 1.01 13.03 -20.93
CA ASN A 67 0.20 14.24 -20.65
C ASN A 67 -0.25 14.30 -19.16
N TRP A 68 -1.04 15.31 -18.74
CA TRP A 68 -1.46 15.55 -17.32
C TRP A 68 -2.96 15.27 -17.05
N ASN A 69 -3.29 14.29 -16.18
CA ASN A 69 -4.63 13.67 -15.91
C ASN A 69 -4.64 13.21 -14.46
N LEU A 70 -5.84 12.88 -14.00
CA LEU A 70 -6.08 12.40 -12.65
C LEU A 70 -5.21 11.19 -12.30
N MET A 71 -5.09 10.19 -13.18
CA MET A 71 -4.32 8.98 -12.88
C MET A 71 -2.82 9.25 -12.68
N LYS A 72 -2.22 10.15 -13.46
CA LYS A 72 -0.83 10.60 -13.29
C LYS A 72 -0.67 11.35 -11.98
N VAL A 73 -1.61 12.22 -11.64
CA VAL A 73 -1.59 12.96 -10.35
C VAL A 73 -1.69 12.00 -9.17
N LEU A 74 -2.68 11.09 -9.18
CA LEU A 74 -2.84 10.08 -8.12
C LEU A 74 -1.59 9.20 -8.01
N PHE A 75 -1.03 8.75 -9.14
CA PHE A 75 0.21 7.98 -9.17
C PHE A 75 1.36 8.75 -8.51
N LEU A 76 1.62 9.99 -8.92
CA LEU A 76 2.73 10.80 -8.39
C LEU A 76 2.55 11.08 -6.90
N ILE A 77 1.34 11.44 -6.45
CA ILE A 77 1.07 11.71 -5.04
C ILE A 77 1.35 10.46 -4.21
N GLN A 78 0.76 9.31 -4.55
CA GLN A 78 0.95 8.09 -3.77
C GLN A 78 2.40 7.62 -3.84
N ARG A 79 3.06 7.71 -5.02
CA ARG A 79 4.45 7.29 -5.23
C ARG A 79 5.44 8.05 -4.36
N TYR A 80 5.29 9.37 -4.26
CA TYR A 80 6.25 10.23 -3.59
C TYR A 80 5.91 10.52 -2.13
N LEU A 81 4.67 10.29 -1.68
CA LEU A 81 4.29 10.48 -0.27
C LEU A 81 5.17 9.72 0.74
N PRO A 82 5.60 8.45 0.50
CA PRO A 82 6.45 7.73 1.45
C PRO A 82 7.80 8.38 1.70
N PHE A 83 8.32 9.23 0.79
CA PHE A 83 9.51 10.03 1.10
C PHE A 83 9.27 11.02 2.24
N ILE A 84 8.05 11.54 2.34
CA ILE A 84 7.66 12.46 3.41
C ILE A 84 7.22 11.66 4.64
N ASP A 85 6.24 10.78 4.46
CA ASP A 85 5.56 10.10 5.57
C ASP A 85 6.42 9.06 6.28
N THR A 86 7.20 8.28 5.51
CA THR A 86 7.99 7.15 5.98
C THR A 86 9.46 7.53 6.09
N VAL A 87 10.09 8.06 5.04
CA VAL A 87 11.52 8.37 5.08
C VAL A 87 11.79 9.59 5.97
N PHE A 88 11.19 10.74 5.68
CA PHE A 88 11.51 11.96 6.44
C PHE A 88 10.95 11.94 7.86
N LEU A 89 9.62 11.76 8.02
CA LEU A 89 8.98 11.90 9.33
C LEU A 89 9.31 10.76 10.30
N VAL A 90 9.44 9.50 9.85
CA VAL A 90 9.83 8.40 10.75
C VAL A 90 11.28 8.56 11.18
N LEU A 91 12.21 8.91 10.28
CA LEU A 91 13.59 9.18 10.67
C LEU A 91 13.67 10.36 11.64
N LEU A 92 12.87 11.41 11.44
CA LEU A 92 12.76 12.51 12.39
C LEU A 92 12.26 12.04 13.77
N LEU A 93 11.27 11.14 13.82
CA LEU A 93 10.78 10.57 15.08
C LEU A 93 11.81 9.67 15.80
N LYS A 94 12.73 9.05 15.06
CA LYS A 94 13.74 8.13 15.63
C LYS A 94 15.06 8.80 15.98
N PHE A 95 15.49 9.79 15.20
CA PHE A 95 16.81 10.41 15.28
C PHE A 95 16.74 11.93 15.51
N GLY A 96 15.55 12.52 15.58
CA GLY A 96 15.37 13.94 15.84
C GLY A 96 15.85 14.33 17.24
N LEU A 97 16.61 15.43 17.31
CA LEU A 97 17.19 15.93 18.56
C LEU A 97 16.21 16.88 19.27
N GLY A 98 16.16 16.80 20.60
CA GLY A 98 15.48 17.80 21.44
C GLY A 98 13.95 17.85 21.31
N MET A 99 13.30 16.75 20.91
CA MET A 99 11.84 16.71 20.79
C MET A 99 11.16 16.62 22.16
N ASP A 100 10.20 17.51 22.39
CA ASP A 100 9.26 17.41 23.52
C ASP A 100 8.09 16.45 23.18
N ASN A 101 7.40 15.95 24.20
CA ASN A 101 6.24 15.04 24.06
C ASN A 101 5.15 15.60 23.14
N ALA A 102 4.91 16.91 23.18
CA ALA A 102 3.93 17.57 22.32
C ALA A 102 4.36 17.53 20.83
N ILE A 103 5.66 17.71 20.56
CA ILE A 103 6.22 17.64 19.20
C ILE A 103 6.16 16.19 18.69
N CYS A 104 6.59 15.23 19.51
CA CYS A 104 6.47 13.80 19.22
C CYS A 104 5.05 13.44 18.78
N LYS A 105 4.03 13.87 19.56
CA LYS A 105 2.63 13.59 19.25
C LYS A 105 2.18 14.21 17.92
N ARG A 106 2.56 15.47 17.65
CA ARG A 106 2.19 16.16 16.40
C ARG A 106 2.85 15.53 15.17
N VAL A 107 4.16 15.26 15.24
CA VAL A 107 4.92 14.65 14.14
C VAL A 107 4.42 13.23 13.88
N TYR A 108 4.16 12.45 14.94
CA TYR A 108 3.60 11.11 14.82
C TYR A 108 2.20 11.12 14.21
N ALA A 109 1.32 12.03 14.66
CA ALA A 109 0.00 12.19 14.07
C ALA A 109 0.08 12.62 12.59
N ALA A 110 0.98 13.54 12.25
CA ALA A 110 1.19 13.97 10.87
C ALA A 110 1.66 12.81 9.99
N SER A 111 2.66 12.03 10.44
CA SER A 111 3.11 10.83 9.75
C SER A 111 1.95 9.83 9.58
N GLY A 112 1.21 9.53 10.65
CA GLY A 112 0.08 8.62 10.60
C GLY A 112 -1.01 9.02 9.60
N TYR A 113 -1.43 10.30 9.58
CA TYR A 113 -2.42 10.78 8.60
C TYR A 113 -1.88 10.77 7.17
N LEU A 114 -0.60 11.13 6.97
CA LEU A 114 0.01 11.08 5.65
C LEU A 114 0.10 9.63 5.15
N MET A 115 0.56 8.69 5.98
CA MET A 115 0.54 7.26 5.64
C MET A 115 -0.87 6.78 5.29
N ALA A 116 -1.87 7.11 6.10
CA ALA A 116 -3.25 6.70 5.86
C ALA A 116 -3.81 7.27 4.54
N SER A 117 -3.56 8.55 4.25
CA SER A 117 -3.97 9.17 2.99
C SER A 117 -3.24 8.62 1.76
N GLY A 118 -1.94 8.32 1.88
CA GLY A 118 -1.18 7.67 0.82
C GLY A 118 -1.66 6.25 0.53
N THR A 119 -1.98 5.47 1.56
CA THR A 119 -2.63 4.16 1.41
C THR A 119 -4.03 4.31 0.79
N ALA A 120 -4.81 5.33 1.16
CA ALA A 120 -6.12 5.59 0.55
C ALA A 120 -6.05 5.87 -0.94
N ILE A 121 -5.05 6.64 -1.38
CA ILE A 121 -4.84 6.92 -2.80
C ILE A 121 -4.40 5.64 -3.54
N SER A 122 -3.59 4.80 -2.91
CA SER A 122 -3.20 3.50 -3.48
C SER A 122 -4.40 2.58 -3.65
N GLU A 123 -5.23 2.44 -2.61
CA GLU A 123 -6.48 1.69 -2.66
C GLU A 123 -7.44 2.23 -3.73
N LEU A 124 -7.52 3.55 -3.89
CA LEU A 124 -8.33 4.15 -4.95
C LEU A 124 -7.82 3.76 -6.34
N ILE A 125 -6.50 3.83 -6.58
CA ILE A 125 -5.88 3.39 -7.84
C ILE A 125 -6.18 1.92 -8.12
N LEU A 126 -6.03 1.08 -7.12
CA LEU A 126 -6.28 -0.35 -7.20
C LEU A 126 -7.77 -0.64 -7.48
N THR A 127 -8.68 0.10 -6.86
CA THR A 127 -10.13 0.02 -7.09
C THR A 127 -10.52 0.47 -8.51
N LEU A 128 -9.95 1.57 -8.99
CA LEU A 128 -10.16 2.06 -10.35
C LEU A 128 -9.70 1.03 -11.39
N ARG A 129 -8.63 0.29 -11.10
CA ARG A 129 -8.19 -0.83 -11.93
C ARG A 129 -9.24 -1.95 -11.99
N VAL A 130 -9.83 -2.35 -10.86
CA VAL A 130 -10.93 -3.33 -10.85
C VAL A 130 -12.07 -2.88 -11.75
N TRP A 131 -12.49 -1.62 -11.61
CA TRP A 131 -13.56 -1.05 -12.42
C TRP A 131 -13.27 -1.11 -13.93
N ALA A 132 -12.03 -0.81 -14.33
CA ALA A 132 -11.58 -0.90 -15.71
C ALA A 132 -11.61 -2.33 -16.26
N VAL A 133 -11.15 -3.31 -15.46
CA VAL A 133 -11.12 -4.73 -15.83
C VAL A 133 -12.53 -5.30 -16.03
N TRP A 134 -13.51 -4.79 -15.30
CA TRP A 134 -14.92 -5.15 -15.46
C TRP A 134 -15.64 -4.36 -16.57
N HIS A 135 -14.89 -3.79 -17.52
CA HIS A 135 -15.43 -3.04 -18.65
C HIS A 135 -16.43 -1.95 -18.25
N ARG A 136 -16.20 -1.29 -17.09
CA ARG A 136 -17.06 -0.22 -16.54
C ARG A 136 -18.52 -0.64 -16.34
N ASP A 137 -18.76 -1.84 -15.82
CA ASP A 137 -20.12 -2.26 -15.44
C ASP A 137 -20.79 -1.19 -14.56
N LYS A 138 -21.97 -0.72 -14.98
CA LYS A 138 -22.74 0.33 -14.30
C LYS A 138 -23.02 0.00 -12.83
N ARG A 139 -23.15 -1.29 -12.49
CA ARG A 139 -23.36 -1.76 -11.11
C ARG A 139 -22.13 -1.47 -10.25
N LEU A 140 -20.94 -1.74 -10.78
CA LEU A 140 -19.67 -1.51 -10.09
C LEU A 140 -19.31 -0.03 -9.97
N THR A 141 -19.76 0.80 -10.92
CA THR A 141 -19.59 2.27 -10.84
C THR A 141 -20.27 2.86 -9.60
N ILE A 142 -21.36 2.25 -9.11
CA ILE A 142 -22.06 2.69 -7.90
C ILE A 142 -21.57 1.90 -6.68
N LEU A 143 -21.38 0.58 -6.81
CA LEU A 143 -20.97 -0.30 -5.71
C LEU A 143 -19.58 0.04 -5.17
N LEU A 144 -18.58 0.24 -6.04
CA LEU A 144 -17.20 0.43 -5.61
C LEU A 144 -17.01 1.69 -4.76
N PRO A 145 -17.51 2.89 -5.15
CA PRO A 145 -17.43 4.06 -4.28
C PRO A 145 -18.15 3.87 -2.93
N MET A 146 -19.29 3.19 -2.91
CA MET A 146 -20.00 2.91 -1.65
C MET A 146 -19.15 2.03 -0.72
N VAL A 147 -18.49 1.00 -1.25
CA VAL A 147 -17.59 0.14 -0.49
C VAL A 147 -16.36 0.92 0.01
N VAL A 148 -15.72 1.70 -0.87
CA VAL A 148 -14.57 2.55 -0.51
C VAL A 148 -14.94 3.49 0.63
N VAL A 149 -16.04 4.24 0.52
CA VAL A 149 -16.48 5.17 1.57
C VAL A 149 -16.86 4.41 2.85
N GLY A 150 -17.59 3.30 2.73
CA GLY A 150 -18.01 2.47 3.85
C GLY A 150 -16.86 1.85 4.64
N ILE A 151 -15.69 1.68 4.03
CA ILE A 151 -14.47 1.15 4.67
C ILE A 151 -13.57 2.29 5.16
N TRP A 152 -13.30 3.30 4.34
CA TRP A 152 -12.35 4.36 4.65
C TRP A 152 -12.85 5.33 5.73
N VAL A 153 -14.16 5.56 5.84
CA VAL A 153 -14.72 6.41 6.91
C VAL A 153 -14.47 5.78 8.29
N PRO A 154 -14.82 4.51 8.55
CA PRO A 154 -14.44 3.83 9.79
C PRO A 154 -12.92 3.75 10.02
N ILE A 155 -12.10 3.54 8.97
CA ILE A 155 -10.63 3.56 9.10
C ILE A 155 -10.15 4.90 9.68
N MET A 156 -10.61 6.03 9.11
CA MET A 156 -10.22 7.36 9.58
C MET A 156 -10.72 7.64 11.01
N TYR A 157 -11.90 7.14 11.35
CA TYR A 157 -12.43 7.24 12.72
C TYR A 157 -11.56 6.48 13.75
N TYR A 158 -11.23 5.22 13.48
CA TYR A 158 -10.36 4.44 14.37
C TYR A 158 -8.93 4.98 14.42
N MET A 159 -8.41 5.49 13.29
CA MET A 159 -7.12 6.16 13.24
C MET A 159 -7.11 7.44 14.10
N TYR A 160 -8.17 8.24 14.04
CA TYR A 160 -8.34 9.42 14.89
C TYR A 160 -8.35 9.06 16.38
N ILE A 161 -9.10 8.03 16.78
CA ILE A 161 -9.12 7.55 18.17
C ILE A 161 -7.72 7.10 18.59
N PHE A 162 -7.08 6.28 17.76
CA PHE A 162 -5.75 5.76 18.03
C PHE A 162 -4.75 6.90 18.24
N LEU A 163 -4.62 7.83 17.30
CA LEU A 163 -3.66 8.94 17.38
C LEU A 163 -3.92 9.86 18.58
N ASN A 164 -5.17 10.08 18.97
CA ASN A 164 -5.49 10.89 20.15
C ASN A 164 -5.22 10.15 21.47
N SER A 165 -5.35 8.83 21.48
CA SER A 165 -5.06 7.97 22.64
C SER A 165 -3.57 7.84 22.96
N LEU A 166 -2.69 8.19 22.02
CA LEU A 166 -1.24 8.05 22.19
C LEU A 166 -0.72 8.93 23.31
N GLN A 167 0.01 8.28 24.22
CA GLN A 167 0.80 8.91 25.26
C GLN A 167 2.27 8.60 25.03
N PHE A 168 3.07 9.67 24.99
CA PHE A 168 4.51 9.59 24.82
C PHE A 168 5.21 9.82 26.16
N ALA A 169 6.28 9.07 26.39
CA ALA A 169 7.27 9.39 27.39
C ALA A 169 8.61 9.68 26.70
N THR A 170 9.31 10.67 27.22
CA THR A 170 10.70 10.96 26.86
C THR A 170 11.61 10.33 27.90
N LEU A 171 12.67 9.64 27.45
CA LEU A 171 13.65 9.10 28.38
C LEU A 171 14.44 10.24 29.05
N PRO A 172 14.74 10.16 30.36
CA PRO A 172 15.54 11.17 31.05
C PRO A 172 16.93 11.28 30.44
N LYS A 173 17.38 12.51 30.15
CA LYS A 173 18.72 12.81 29.60
C LYS A 173 19.87 12.15 30.39
N ALA A 174 19.68 11.95 31.70
CA ALA A 174 20.68 11.38 32.60
C ALA A 174 20.99 9.88 32.36
N LEU A 175 20.16 9.13 31.64
CA LEU A 175 20.40 7.71 31.33
C LEU A 175 21.00 7.48 29.93
N LEU A 176 21.11 8.52 29.11
CA LEU A 176 21.59 8.45 27.73
C LEU A 176 22.51 9.64 27.44
N ASP A 177 23.74 9.58 27.94
CA ASP A 177 24.83 10.49 27.55
C ASP A 177 25.27 10.30 26.07
N LEU A 178 24.60 9.41 25.32
CA LEU A 178 24.98 8.98 23.97
C LEU A 178 23.83 9.00 22.94
N HIS A 179 22.59 9.27 23.33
CA HIS A 179 21.50 9.38 22.34
C HIS A 179 20.32 10.20 22.87
N ASP A 180 20.21 11.43 22.36
CA ASP A 180 19.15 12.36 22.68
C ASP A 180 17.74 11.79 22.41
N THR A 181 16.81 12.30 23.21
CA THR A 181 15.38 12.00 23.37
C THR A 181 14.68 11.24 22.22
N GLN A 182 14.42 9.94 22.41
CA GLN A 182 13.53 9.15 21.53
C GLN A 182 12.07 9.24 21.99
N CYS A 183 11.13 9.39 21.04
CA CYS A 183 9.70 9.38 21.32
C CYS A 183 9.22 7.94 21.64
N PHE A 184 8.93 7.63 22.90
CA PHE A 184 8.46 6.30 23.30
C PHE A 184 6.95 6.25 23.51
N ILE A 185 6.27 5.32 22.83
CA ILE A 185 4.82 5.09 23.00
C ILE A 185 4.60 4.23 24.26
N VAL A 186 3.96 4.83 25.27
CA VAL A 186 3.62 4.20 26.56
C VAL A 186 2.24 3.55 26.51
N LYS A 187 1.29 4.24 25.89
CA LYS A 187 -0.11 3.83 25.84
C LYS A 187 -0.68 4.10 24.45
N ALA A 188 -1.45 3.13 23.97
CA ALA A 188 -2.17 3.17 22.71
C ALA A 188 -3.51 2.45 22.87
N ASP A 189 -4.52 2.86 22.10
CA ASP A 189 -5.83 2.21 22.09
C ASP A 189 -5.75 0.80 21.47
N SER A 190 -6.33 -0.19 22.16
CA SER A 190 -6.28 -1.59 21.74
C SER A 190 -7.13 -1.91 20.51
N ARG A 191 -7.98 -0.97 20.03
CA ARG A 191 -8.85 -1.16 18.87
C ARG A 191 -8.16 -0.82 17.54
N PHE A 192 -6.88 -0.46 17.55
CA PHE A 192 -6.13 -0.14 16.32
C PHE A 192 -6.13 -1.28 15.30
N TYR A 193 -6.22 -2.55 15.73
CA TYR A 193 -6.33 -3.69 14.81
C TYR A 193 -7.55 -3.61 13.87
N LEU A 194 -8.60 -2.86 14.23
CA LEU A 194 -9.78 -2.67 13.39
C LEU A 194 -9.46 -1.91 12.10
N VAL A 195 -8.46 -1.03 12.11
CA VAL A 195 -7.98 -0.35 10.90
C VAL A 195 -7.48 -1.38 9.88
N TRP A 196 -6.62 -2.30 10.33
CA TRP A 196 -6.06 -3.35 9.49
C TRP A 196 -7.10 -4.40 9.10
N LEU A 197 -8.05 -4.71 9.97
CA LEU A 197 -9.18 -5.59 9.64
C LEU A 197 -10.01 -5.02 8.49
N LEU A 198 -10.32 -3.72 8.54
CA LEU A 198 -11.08 -3.04 7.50
C LEU A 198 -10.29 -2.95 6.18
N LEU A 199 -8.99 -2.70 6.26
CA LEU A 199 -8.11 -2.69 5.08
C LEU A 199 -8.02 -4.09 4.44
N MET A 200 -7.83 -5.14 5.25
CA MET A 200 -7.85 -6.54 4.82
C MET A 200 -9.16 -6.91 4.11
N ILE A 201 -10.30 -6.40 4.58
CA ILE A 201 -11.60 -6.61 3.92
C ILE A 201 -11.61 -5.96 2.54
N MET A 202 -11.06 -4.74 2.39
CA MET A 202 -10.95 -4.08 1.10
C MET A 202 -10.05 -4.88 0.13
N ASP A 203 -8.88 -5.31 0.60
CA ASP A 203 -7.95 -6.12 -0.18
C ASP A 203 -8.61 -7.43 -0.65
N ALA A 204 -9.36 -8.09 0.23
CA ALA A 204 -10.09 -9.31 -0.10
C ALA A 204 -11.17 -9.07 -1.17
N VAL A 205 -11.92 -7.97 -1.05
CA VAL A 205 -12.95 -7.58 -2.03
C VAL A 205 -12.31 -7.31 -3.40
N ILE A 206 -11.24 -6.52 -3.43
CA ILE A 206 -10.51 -6.21 -4.67
C ILE A 206 -9.92 -7.47 -5.29
N LEU A 207 -9.24 -8.31 -4.49
CA LEU A 207 -8.65 -9.57 -4.94
C LEU A 207 -9.72 -10.50 -5.54
N PHE A 208 -10.85 -10.67 -4.86
CA PHE A 208 -11.95 -11.50 -5.34
C PHE A 208 -12.54 -10.96 -6.65
N LEU A 209 -12.79 -9.65 -6.74
CA LEU A 209 -13.29 -9.02 -7.96
C LEU A 209 -12.31 -9.12 -9.12
N MET A 210 -11.00 -9.09 -8.87
CA MET A 210 -9.98 -9.27 -9.91
C MET A 210 -9.88 -10.72 -10.41
N MET A 211 -10.08 -11.71 -9.53
CA MET A 211 -9.99 -13.14 -9.90
C MET A 211 -11.12 -13.60 -10.83
N ILE A 212 -12.34 -13.07 -10.68
CA ILE A 212 -13.50 -13.49 -11.50
C ILE A 212 -13.28 -13.31 -13.01
N PRO A 213 -13.00 -12.09 -13.53
CA PRO A 213 -12.75 -11.87 -14.95
C PRO A 213 -11.49 -12.61 -15.42
N GLY A 214 -10.46 -12.71 -14.57
CA GLY A 214 -9.25 -13.47 -14.89
C GLY A 214 -9.51 -14.95 -15.11
N TYR A 215 -10.33 -15.58 -14.25
CA TYR A 215 -10.73 -16.97 -14.40
C TYR A 215 -11.61 -17.19 -15.63
N LYS A 216 -12.53 -16.25 -15.92
CA LYS A 216 -13.36 -16.31 -17.13
C LYS A 216 -12.50 -16.23 -18.40
N ALA A 217 -11.51 -15.35 -18.45
CA ALA A 217 -10.60 -15.21 -19.58
C ALA A 217 -9.73 -16.47 -19.78
N TYR A 218 -9.22 -17.05 -18.69
CA TYR A 218 -8.48 -18.31 -18.73
C TYR A 218 -9.30 -19.45 -19.33
N ARG A 219 -10.54 -19.63 -18.84
CA ARG A 219 -11.42 -20.71 -19.30
C ARG A 219 -11.89 -20.52 -20.75
N ALA A 220 -11.94 -19.29 -21.24
CA ALA A 220 -12.36 -18.99 -22.61
C ALA A 220 -11.26 -19.27 -23.66
N GLY A 221 -10.08 -19.79 -23.25
CA GLY A 221 -8.95 -20.02 -24.15
C GLY A 221 -8.21 -18.73 -24.52
N GLY A 222 -8.28 -17.71 -23.66
CA GLY A 222 -7.61 -16.42 -23.87
C GLY A 222 -6.10 -16.56 -24.02
N ASP A 223 -5.50 -15.61 -24.74
CA ASP A 223 -4.06 -15.60 -25.03
C ASP A 223 -3.23 -15.76 -23.75
N SER A 224 -2.36 -16.77 -23.75
CA SER A 224 -1.64 -17.21 -22.56
C SER A 224 -0.76 -16.12 -21.96
N ALA A 225 -0.25 -15.21 -22.80
CA ALA A 225 0.61 -14.10 -22.41
C ALA A 225 -0.16 -12.99 -21.67
N LEU A 226 -1.29 -12.53 -22.21
CA LEU A 226 -2.11 -11.48 -21.59
C LEU A 226 -2.71 -11.95 -20.25
N TYR A 227 -3.14 -13.21 -20.18
CA TYR A 227 -3.61 -13.82 -18.93
C TYR A 227 -2.51 -13.89 -17.87
N GLN A 228 -1.29 -14.34 -18.25
CA GLN A 228 -0.16 -14.43 -17.33
C GLN A 228 0.22 -13.06 -16.77
N THR A 229 0.38 -12.04 -17.61
CA THR A 229 0.86 -10.73 -17.14
C THR A 229 -0.22 -9.93 -16.40
N VAL A 230 -1.46 -9.88 -16.90
CA VAL A 230 -2.46 -8.94 -16.36
C VAL A 230 -3.16 -9.52 -15.13
N TYR A 231 -3.51 -10.80 -15.17
CA TYR A 231 -4.32 -11.44 -14.15
C TYR A 231 -3.48 -12.24 -13.15
N ARG A 232 -2.55 -13.08 -13.61
CA ARG A 232 -1.72 -13.86 -12.67
C ARG A 232 -0.75 -12.94 -11.93
N ASP A 233 0.08 -12.21 -12.66
CA ASP A 233 1.06 -11.32 -12.02
C ASP A 233 0.37 -10.16 -11.31
N GLY A 234 -0.71 -9.62 -11.91
CA GLY A 234 -1.54 -8.58 -11.31
C GLY A 234 -2.27 -8.97 -10.02
N ALA A 235 -2.73 -10.22 -9.89
CA ALA A 235 -3.48 -10.69 -8.71
C ALA A 235 -2.57 -10.97 -7.50
N ILE A 236 -1.35 -11.42 -7.75
CA ILE A 236 -0.34 -11.72 -6.72
C ILE A 236 -0.06 -10.49 -5.84
N TYR A 237 -0.08 -9.29 -6.43
CA TYR A 237 0.08 -8.04 -5.67
C TYR A 237 -0.98 -7.86 -4.58
N TYR A 238 -2.26 -8.10 -4.89
CA TYR A 238 -3.33 -8.00 -3.89
C TYR A 238 -3.25 -9.08 -2.83
N LEU A 239 -2.77 -10.27 -3.19
CA LEU A 239 -2.53 -11.34 -2.23
C LEU A 239 -1.45 -10.95 -1.21
N TYR A 240 -0.38 -10.27 -1.64
CA TYR A 240 0.65 -9.77 -0.73
C TYR A 240 0.10 -8.70 0.24
N LEU A 241 -0.75 -7.78 -0.24
CA LEU A 241 -1.38 -6.76 0.61
C LEU A 241 -2.29 -7.41 1.66
N PHE A 242 -3.16 -8.32 1.23
CA PHE A 242 -4.03 -9.09 2.13
C PHE A 242 -3.22 -9.85 3.19
N ALA A 243 -2.12 -10.50 2.80
CA ALA A 243 -1.25 -11.23 3.72
C ALA A 243 -0.56 -10.29 4.73
N LEU A 244 -0.03 -9.14 4.28
CA LEU A 244 0.59 -8.16 5.16
C LEU A 244 -0.40 -7.58 6.18
N SER A 245 -1.60 -7.20 5.73
CA SER A 245 -2.67 -6.75 6.60
C SER A 245 -3.05 -7.82 7.64
N THR A 246 -3.11 -9.09 7.24
CA THR A 246 -3.35 -10.22 8.16
C THR A 246 -2.24 -10.33 9.21
N ILE A 247 -0.97 -10.23 8.80
CA ILE A 247 0.18 -10.27 9.72
C ILE A 247 0.12 -9.10 10.70
N ASN A 248 -0.20 -7.88 10.24
CA ASN A 248 -0.37 -6.72 11.12
C ASN A 248 -1.45 -6.95 12.20
N ILE A 249 -2.60 -7.54 11.84
CA ILE A 249 -3.64 -7.91 12.82
C ILE A 249 -3.07 -8.88 13.86
N VAL A 250 -2.38 -9.94 13.43
CA VAL A 250 -1.79 -10.94 14.34
C VAL A 250 -0.79 -10.28 15.28
N LEU A 251 0.11 -9.43 14.77
CA LEU A 251 1.10 -8.74 15.58
C LEU A 251 0.45 -7.84 16.63
N ILE A 252 -0.55 -7.04 16.27
CA ILE A 252 -1.24 -6.14 17.21
C ILE A 252 -1.98 -6.92 18.31
N ARG A 253 -2.48 -8.11 18.01
CA ARG A 253 -3.25 -8.93 18.96
C ARG A 253 -2.38 -9.80 19.85
N VAL A 254 -1.21 -10.20 19.39
CA VAL A 254 -0.30 -11.12 20.09
C VAL A 254 0.81 -10.39 20.86
N LEU A 255 1.37 -9.32 20.28
CA LEU A 255 2.47 -8.60 20.90
C LEU A 255 1.98 -7.61 21.97
N PRO A 256 2.81 -7.34 22.99
CA PRO A 256 2.48 -6.35 24.01
C PRO A 256 2.42 -4.94 23.43
N HIS A 257 1.85 -4.02 24.22
CA HIS A 257 1.66 -2.64 23.79
C HIS A 257 2.94 -1.99 23.29
N GLY A 258 2.77 -1.29 22.17
CA GLY A 258 3.76 -0.47 21.52
C GLY A 258 4.62 -1.17 20.45
N TYR A 259 4.26 -2.40 20.07
CA TYR A 259 4.65 -3.03 18.81
C TYR A 259 3.57 -2.88 17.72
N GLU A 260 2.48 -2.14 17.97
CA GLU A 260 1.32 -2.09 17.07
C GLU A 260 1.65 -1.50 15.70
N ASN A 261 2.73 -0.73 15.60
CA ASN A 261 3.18 -0.12 14.35
C ASN A 261 4.46 -0.74 13.78
N LEU A 262 4.82 -1.93 14.22
CA LEU A 262 6.08 -2.56 13.82
C LEU A 262 6.16 -2.81 12.31
N LEU A 263 5.08 -3.29 11.69
CA LEU A 263 5.03 -3.53 10.25
C LEU A 263 4.28 -2.43 9.48
N THR A 264 3.76 -1.40 10.15
CA THR A 264 3.01 -0.32 9.49
C THR A 264 3.82 0.38 8.39
N PRO A 265 5.09 0.77 8.60
CA PRO A 265 5.88 1.41 7.54
C PRO A 265 6.26 0.46 6.42
N ILE A 266 6.48 -0.82 6.74
CA ILE A 266 6.73 -1.86 5.74
C ILE A 266 5.50 -2.04 4.86
N GLU A 267 4.32 -2.22 5.46
CA GLU A 267 3.07 -2.34 4.70
C GLU A 267 2.80 -1.09 3.88
N ARG A 268 2.96 0.12 4.43
CA ARG A 268 2.83 1.38 3.68
C ARG A 268 3.78 1.45 2.48
N GLY A 269 5.05 1.08 2.67
CA GLY A 269 6.05 1.04 1.62
C GLY A 269 5.68 0.03 0.54
N VAL A 270 5.34 -1.21 0.92
CA VAL A 270 4.91 -2.25 -0.01
C VAL A 270 3.66 -1.84 -0.78
N HIS A 271 2.66 -1.29 -0.09
CA HIS A 271 1.43 -0.79 -0.71
C HIS A 271 1.73 0.21 -1.83
N SER A 272 2.66 1.11 -1.56
CA SER A 272 3.14 2.06 -2.55
C SER A 272 3.88 1.39 -3.72
N MET A 273 4.86 0.54 -3.41
CA MET A 273 5.70 -0.16 -4.38
C MET A 273 4.87 -1.04 -5.33
N LEU A 274 3.98 -1.87 -4.79
CA LEU A 274 3.15 -2.79 -5.57
C LEU A 274 2.18 -2.03 -6.47
N THR A 275 1.51 -0.99 -5.94
CA THR A 275 0.62 -0.14 -6.73
C THR A 275 1.37 0.50 -7.91
N SER A 276 2.58 0.99 -7.67
CA SER A 276 3.40 1.59 -8.73
C SER A 276 3.89 0.56 -9.76
N ARG A 277 4.40 -0.59 -9.32
CA ARG A 277 4.88 -1.66 -10.21
C ARG A 277 3.78 -2.20 -11.12
N VAL A 278 2.58 -2.43 -10.57
CA VAL A 278 1.42 -2.85 -11.35
C VAL A 278 1.14 -1.88 -12.49
N LEU A 279 1.10 -0.58 -12.20
CA LEU A 279 0.82 0.43 -13.21
C LEU A 279 1.94 0.57 -14.25
N LEU A 280 3.20 0.50 -13.82
CA LEU A 280 4.36 0.58 -14.71
C LEU A 280 4.46 -0.66 -15.62
N HIS A 281 4.24 -1.87 -15.09
CA HIS A 281 4.30 -3.11 -15.86
C HIS A 281 3.22 -3.18 -16.93
N ILE A 282 1.99 -2.73 -16.63
CA ILE A 282 0.90 -2.66 -17.60
C ILE A 282 1.28 -1.71 -18.75
N ARG A 283 1.85 -0.54 -18.44
CA ARG A 283 2.30 0.43 -19.45
C ARG A 283 3.46 -0.10 -20.30
N ALA A 284 4.38 -0.84 -19.70
CA ALA A 284 5.50 -1.42 -20.43
C ALA A 284 5.01 -2.45 -21.45
N HIS A 285 4.04 -3.28 -21.08
CA HIS A 285 3.45 -4.27 -21.98
C HIS A 285 2.63 -3.63 -23.09
N SER A 286 1.76 -2.66 -22.78
CA SER A 286 0.95 -2.00 -23.82
C SER A 286 1.81 -1.28 -24.87
N ARG A 287 2.93 -0.68 -24.44
CA ARG A 287 3.86 -0.02 -25.38
C ARG A 287 4.63 -1.00 -26.27
N GLY A 288 4.83 -2.24 -25.82
CA GLY A 288 5.48 -3.30 -26.62
C GLY A 288 4.60 -3.79 -27.76
N GLU A 289 3.27 -3.80 -27.59
CA GLU A 289 2.30 -4.16 -28.64
C GLU A 289 2.05 -3.01 -29.64
N ASP A 290 2.19 -1.74 -29.22
CA ASP A 290 1.84 -0.54 -30.01
C ASP A 290 2.95 0.00 -30.96
N GLN A 291 3.98 -0.78 -31.33
CA GLN A 291 4.98 -0.31 -32.31
C GLN A 291 4.41 -0.11 -33.74
N ASP A 292 3.23 -0.64 -34.06
CA ASP A 292 2.60 -0.52 -35.39
C ASP A 292 1.52 0.58 -35.54
N LEU A 293 1.09 1.28 -34.48
CA LEU A 293 0.09 2.37 -34.63
C LEU A 293 0.24 3.50 -33.58
N ALA A 294 0.81 4.62 -34.04
CA ALA A 294 0.89 5.96 -33.44
C ALA A 294 0.24 6.22 -32.04
N SER A 295 1.10 6.33 -31.03
CA SER A 295 1.03 7.21 -29.85
C SER A 295 -0.35 7.70 -29.35
N ARG A 296 -0.98 6.95 -28.42
CA ARG A 296 -1.90 7.47 -27.37
C ARG A 296 -2.01 6.48 -26.21
N HIS A 297 -1.37 6.69 -25.04
CA HIS A 297 -1.90 6.08 -23.79
C HIS A 297 -1.26 6.49 -22.45
N TRP A 298 -2.12 6.74 -21.44
CA TRP A 298 -1.80 6.85 -20.00
C TRP A 298 -3.09 6.89 -19.13
N ALA A 299 -4.05 6.02 -19.45
CA ALA A 299 -5.41 5.87 -18.88
C ALA A 299 -6.35 7.02 -19.30
N ASP A 300 -7.25 6.78 -20.26
CA ASP A 300 -7.91 7.87 -20.98
C ASP A 300 -8.96 8.65 -20.15
N GLY A 301 -8.49 9.68 -19.45
CA GLY A 301 -9.23 10.53 -18.52
C GLY A 301 -9.30 9.94 -17.11
N VAL A 302 -10.10 8.89 -16.95
CA VAL A 302 -10.11 7.89 -15.86
C VAL A 302 -10.41 6.48 -16.43
N THR A 303 -10.69 6.30 -17.76
CA THR A 303 -10.46 5.07 -18.58
C THR A 303 -11.04 5.03 -20.06
N ASP A 304 -11.52 6.08 -20.76
CA ASP A 304 -12.27 5.98 -22.08
C ASP A 304 -11.57 6.34 -23.44
N LEU A 305 -11.75 5.52 -24.50
CA LEU A 305 -11.21 5.61 -25.89
C LEU A 305 -12.08 6.42 -26.91
N PRO A 306 -11.56 6.82 -28.10
CA PRO A 306 -12.38 6.98 -29.33
C PRO A 306 -11.95 6.09 -30.51
N HIS A 307 -12.85 5.25 -31.05
CA HIS A 307 -12.65 4.55 -32.33
C HIS A 307 -14.00 4.26 -33.04
N PRO A 308 -14.09 4.22 -34.38
CA PRO A 308 -13.58 5.11 -35.44
C PRO A 308 -14.68 6.02 -36.04
N ARG A 309 -14.21 7.01 -36.83
CA ARG A 309 -14.94 8.10 -37.48
C ARG A 309 -15.90 7.65 -38.60
N HIS A 310 -17.00 8.38 -38.72
CA HIS A 310 -17.57 8.86 -39.99
C HIS A 310 -17.44 10.40 -39.91
N ASP A 311 -16.80 11.17 -40.78
CA ASP A 311 -16.53 10.99 -42.20
C ASP A 311 -15.17 11.60 -42.57
N SER A 312 -14.49 10.95 -43.51
CA SER A 312 -13.59 11.64 -44.43
C SER A 312 -14.34 11.82 -45.74
N GLU A 313 -14.77 13.03 -46.05
CA GLU A 313 -14.86 13.46 -47.44
C GLU A 313 -14.09 14.76 -47.63
N SER A 314 -12.85 14.59 -48.06
CA SER A 314 -12.21 15.52 -48.97
C SER A 314 -13.01 15.57 -50.27
N ARG A 315 -13.28 16.79 -50.73
CA ARG A 315 -13.42 17.19 -52.15
C ARG A 315 -13.42 16.05 -53.18
N GLY A 316 -14.59 15.87 -53.80
CA GLY A 316 -14.74 15.77 -55.26
C GLY A 316 -14.41 14.44 -55.93
N GLY A 317 -15.44 13.76 -56.45
CA GLY A 317 -15.28 12.79 -57.54
C GLY A 317 -16.26 11.62 -57.51
N PHE A 318 -17.41 11.82 -58.15
CA PHE A 318 -18.24 10.85 -58.89
C PHE A 318 -17.89 9.35 -58.80
N GLY A 319 -18.87 8.50 -58.43
CA GLY A 319 -18.88 7.09 -58.90
C GLY A 319 -19.55 6.04 -58.02
N THR A 320 -20.83 5.77 -58.31
CA THR A 320 -21.54 4.46 -58.26
C THR A 320 -21.42 3.52 -57.05
N THR A 321 -22.58 3.31 -56.43
CA THR A 321 -22.98 2.34 -55.41
C THR A 321 -22.65 0.87 -55.77
N SER A 322 -21.98 0.14 -54.88
CA SER A 322 -21.95 -1.34 -54.90
C SER A 322 -21.80 -1.89 -53.47
N TYR A 323 -22.87 -2.52 -52.96
CA TYR A 323 -22.87 -3.25 -51.69
C TYR A 323 -22.14 -4.58 -51.88
N LYS A 324 -21.05 -4.84 -51.13
CA LYS A 324 -20.48 -6.18 -50.94
C LYS A 324 -20.48 -6.53 -49.45
N SER A 325 -21.37 -7.45 -49.09
CA SER A 325 -21.34 -8.20 -47.83
C SER A 325 -20.12 -9.12 -47.80
N ILE A 326 -19.37 -9.10 -46.70
CA ILE A 326 -18.30 -10.06 -46.44
C ILE A 326 -18.89 -11.20 -45.62
N VAL A 327 -19.07 -12.34 -46.27
CA VAL A 327 -19.40 -13.63 -45.67
C VAL A 327 -18.11 -14.20 -45.07
N ILE A 328 -18.09 -14.45 -43.76
CA ILE A 328 -17.00 -15.17 -43.09
C ILE A 328 -17.21 -16.67 -43.32
N GLN A 329 -16.46 -17.25 -44.26
CA GLN A 329 -16.41 -18.69 -44.47
C GLN A 329 -15.51 -19.33 -43.39
N ARG A 330 -16.09 -20.22 -42.58
CA ARG A 330 -15.37 -21.15 -41.70
C ARG A 330 -14.46 -22.03 -42.56
N THR A 331 -13.16 -21.96 -42.34
CA THR A 331 -12.18 -22.92 -42.86
C THR A 331 -12.46 -24.30 -42.24
N GLN A 332 -12.89 -25.25 -43.08
CA GLN A 332 -12.80 -26.67 -42.76
C GLN A 332 -11.39 -27.18 -43.06
N VAL A 333 -10.83 -27.93 -42.11
CA VAL A 333 -9.60 -28.69 -42.27
C VAL A 333 -9.95 -29.99 -42.99
N THR A 334 -9.59 -30.10 -44.27
CA THR A 334 -9.55 -31.39 -44.98
C THR A 334 -8.14 -31.95 -44.93
N SER A 335 -7.99 -33.06 -44.21
CA SER A 335 -6.82 -33.93 -44.25
C SER A 335 -6.85 -34.72 -45.55
N GLU A 336 -5.96 -34.43 -46.51
CA GLU A 336 -5.63 -35.36 -47.59
C GLU A 336 -4.40 -36.20 -47.18
N ARG A 337 -4.61 -37.51 -47.09
CA ARG A 337 -3.54 -38.51 -47.04
C ARG A 337 -3.00 -38.67 -48.46
N VAL A 338 -1.69 -38.50 -48.62
CA VAL A 338 -0.95 -39.01 -49.77
C VAL A 338 -0.54 -40.45 -49.45
N ILE A 339 -0.95 -41.39 -50.30
CA ILE A 339 -0.24 -42.66 -50.54
C ILE A 339 0.15 -42.62 -52.02
#